data_AF-A0A645CD24-F1
#
_entry.id   AF-A0A645CD24-F1
#
_cell.length_a   1.000
_cell.length_b   1.000
_cell.length_c   1.000
_cell.angle_alpha   90.00
_cell.angle_beta   90.00
_cell.angle_gamma   90.00
#
_symmetry.space_group_name_H-M   'P 1'
#
loop_
_entity.id
_entity.type
_entity.pdbx_description
1 polymer ?
#
loop_
_entity_poly.entity_id
_entity_poly.type
_entity_poly.pdbx_seq_one_letter_code
_entity_poly.pdbx_strand_id
1 'polypeptide(L)' 'MTAKSELNREGALLSVTISIGATMVRKGDNAASIVQRADEALYRSKHEGRDRVTLL' A
#
# COMPACT_ATOMS: atom_id res chain seq x y z
N MET A 1 -11.04 2.38 -0.63
CA MET A 1 -11.30 2.13 0.80
C MET A 1 -10.61 0.83 1.17
N THR A 2 -9.77 0.82 2.20
CA THR A 2 -9.11 -0.39 2.71
C THR A 2 -10.03 -1.11 3.69
N ALA A 3 -10.00 -2.44 3.71
CA ALA A 3 -10.77 -3.22 4.67
C ALA A 3 -10.08 -3.20 6.05
N LYS A 4 -10.85 -3.01 7.12
CA LYS A 4 -10.36 -3.17 8.49
C LYS A 4 -10.09 -4.65 8.73
N SER A 5 -8.88 -4.98 9.18
CA SER A 5 -8.47 -6.36 9.45
C SER A 5 -8.15 -6.52 10.93
N GLU A 6 -8.46 -7.70 11.47
CA GLU A 6 -8.16 -8.06 12.85
C GLU A 6 -7.14 -9.20 12.85
N LEU A 7 -6.13 -9.07 13.71
CA LEU A 7 -5.10 -10.09 13.90
C LEU A 7 -5.17 -10.60 15.34
N ASN A 8 -5.44 -11.89 15.52
CA ASN A 8 -5.34 -12.53 16.83
C ASN A 8 -3.86 -12.82 17.13
N ARG A 9 -3.33 -12.20 18.18
CA ARG A 9 -1.97 -12.42 18.66
C ARG A 9 -2.00 -12.70 20.16
N GLU A 10 -1.67 -13.94 20.53
CA GLU A 10 -1.54 -14.38 21.93
C GLU A 10 -2.79 -14.09 22.80
N GLY A 11 -3.98 -14.22 22.20
CA GLY A 11 -5.25 -13.98 22.89
C GLY A 11 -5.72 -12.52 22.87
N ALA A 12 -4.96 -11.60 22.26
CA ALA A 12 -5.37 -10.23 22.00
C ALA A 12 -5.78 -10.03 20.53
N LEU A 13 -6.91 -9.36 20.30
CA LEU A 13 -7.32 -8.91 18.97
C LEU A 13 -6.70 -7.54 18.66
N LEU A 14 -5.86 -7.49 17.63
CA LEU A 14 -5.21 -6.27 17.16
C LEU A 14 -5.92 -5.77 15.91
N SER A 15 -6.42 -4.54 15.96
CA SER A 15 -6.90 -3.84 14.76
C SER A 15 -5.72 -3.36 13.93
N VAL A 16 -5.63 -3.83 12.69
CA VAL A 16 -4.58 -3.45 11.74
C VAL A 16 -5.16 -2.86 10.47
N THR A 17 -4.40 -1.96 9.87
CA THR A 17 -4.71 -1.34 8.58
C THR A 17 -3.54 -1.51 7.64
N ILE A 18 -3.80 -1.37 6.33
CA ILE A 18 -2.77 -1.44 5.30
C ILE A 18 -2.75 -0.15 4.49
N SER A 19 -1.58 0.21 3.99
CA SER A 19 -1.42 1.24 2.97
C SER A 19 -0.95 0.55 1.70
N ILE A 20 -1.49 0.96 0.54
CA ILE A 20 -1.21 0.32 -0.74
C ILE A 20 -0.77 1.38 -1.74
N GLY A 21 0.37 1.14 -2.38
CA GLY A 21 0.78 1.87 -3.58
C GLY A 21 0.52 1.04 -4.82
N ALA A 22 -0.13 1.63 -5.81
CA ALA A 22 -0.43 0.98 -7.08
C ALA A 22 0.00 1.86 -8.25
N THR A 23 0.27 1.24 -9.39
CA THR A 23 0.64 1.98 -10.58
C THR A 23 0.29 1.28 -11.88
N MET A 24 -0.01 2.05 -12.94
CA MET A 24 -0.33 1.50 -14.27
C MET A 24 0.95 1.19 -15.05
N VAL A 25 1.09 0.00 -15.63
CA VAL A 25 2.24 -0.30 -16.50
C VAL A 25 2.23 0.61 -17.74
N ARG A 26 3.39 1.17 -18.08
CA ARG A 26 3.60 2.09 -19.20
C ARG A 26 4.52 1.45 -20.25
N LYS A 27 4.43 1.93 -21.49
CA LYS A 27 5.33 1.47 -22.56
C LYS A 27 6.78 1.84 -22.20
N GLY A 28 7.68 0.85 -22.26
CA GLY A 28 9.09 1.01 -21.89
C GLY A 28 9.39 0.75 -20.42
N ASP A 29 8.40 0.41 -19.60
CA ASP A 29 8.65 -0.06 -18.25
C ASP A 29 9.45 -1.36 -18.22
N ASN A 30 10.26 -1.50 -17.19
CA ASN A 30 10.80 -2.77 -16.75
C ASN A 30 10.27 -3.09 -15.34
N ALA A 31 10.54 -4.30 -14.84
CA ALA A 31 10.04 -4.70 -13.53
C ALA A 31 10.48 -3.75 -12.41
N ALA A 32 11.72 -3.25 -12.45
CA ALA A 32 12.23 -2.32 -11.44
C ALA A 32 11.52 -0.96 -11.48
N SER A 33 11.25 -0.40 -12.66
CA SER A 33 10.54 0.89 -12.79
C SER A 33 9.08 0.80 -12.33
N ILE A 34 8.43 -0.34 -12.56
CA ILE A 34 7.07 -0.61 -12.08
C ILE A 34 7.05 -0.67 -10.55
N VAL A 35 7.96 -1.45 -9.95
CA VAL A 35 8.04 -1.62 -8.50
C VAL A 35 8.40 -0.29 -7.82
N GLN A 36 9.38 0.44 -8.35
CA GLN A 36 9.78 1.74 -7.81
C GLN A 36 8.59 2.71 -7.77
N ARG A 37 7.84 2.81 -8.86
CA ARG A 37 6.70 3.74 -8.95
C ARG A 37 5.53 3.30 -8.07
N ALA A 38 5.28 2.00 -7.93
CA ALA A 38 4.31 1.49 -6.96
C ALA A 38 4.75 1.79 -5.51
N ASP A 39 6.04 1.68 -5.21
CA ASP A 39 6.59 2.02 -3.89
C ASP A 39 6.51 3.52 -3.59
N GLU A 40 6.76 4.38 -4.58
CA GLU A 40 6.52 5.83 -4.46
C GLU A 40 5.06 6.14 -4.12
N ALA A 41 4.11 5.44 -4.73
CA ALA A 41 2.70 5.56 -4.40
C ALA A 41 2.42 5.11 -2.95
N LEU A 42 3.03 4.00 -2.53
CA LEU A 42 2.89 3.47 -1.16
C LEU A 42 3.47 4.44 -0.14
N TYR A 43 4.60 5.05 -0.45
CA TYR A 43 5.26 6.03 0.40
C TYR A 43 4.37 7.25 0.64
N ARG A 44 3.69 7.73 -0.42
CA ARG A 44 2.67 8.80 -0.29
C ARG A 44 1.53 8.37 0.61
N SER A 45 0.96 7.18 0.40
CA SER A 45 -0.09 6.65 1.29
C SER A 45 0.33 6.66 2.76
N LYS A 46 1.58 6.28 3.07
CA LYS A 46 2.12 6.28 4.43
C LYS A 46 2.33 7.69 5.00
N HIS A 47 2.76 8.64 4.18
CA HIS A 47 3.00 10.03 4.60
C HIS A 47 1.72 10.82 4.82
N GLU A 48 0.69 10.60 4.00
CA GLU A 48 -0.55 11.38 4.02
C GLU A 48 -1.58 10.89 5.06
N GLY A 49 -1.21 9.92 5.90
CA GLY A 49 -2.06 9.47 7.02
C GLY A 49 -2.33 7.96 7.06
N ARG A 50 -1.69 7.14 6.22
CA ARG A 50 -1.86 5.68 6.16
C ARG A 50 -3.30 5.27 5.82
N ASP A 51 -3.61 3.99 6.02
CA ASP A 51 -4.93 3.35 5.79
C ASP A 51 -5.61 3.78 4.48
N ARG A 52 -4.87 3.75 3.38
CA ARG A 52 -5.34 4.22 2.08
C ARG A 52 -4.61 3.57 0.92
N VAL A 53 -5.16 3.83 -0.26
CA VAL A 53 -4.58 3.44 -1.54
C VAL A 53 -4.21 4.70 -2.31
N THR A 54 -2.99 4.77 -2.83
CA THR A 54 -2.55 5.81 -3.77
C THR A 54 -2.21 5.16 -5.11
N LEU A 55 -2.65 5.78 -6.20
CA LEU A 55 -2.41 5.32 -7.57
C LEU A 55 -1.54 6.36 -8.31
N LEU A 56 -0.52 5.90 -9.05
CA LEU A 56 0.36 6.70 -9.91
C LEU A 56 0.42 6.20 -11.37
#